data_AF-A0A3B1BKF3-F1
#
_entry.id   AF-A0A3B1BKF3-F1
#
_cell.length_a   1.000
_cell.length_b   1.000
_cell.length_c   1.000
_cell.angle_alpha   90.00
_cell.angle_beta   90.00
_cell.angle_gamma   90.00
#
_symmetry.space_group_name_H-M   'P 1'
#
loop_
_entity.id
_entity.type
_entity.pdbx_description
1 polymer ?
#
loop_
_entity_poly.entity_id
_entity_poly.type
_entity_poly.pdbx_seq_one_letter_code
_entity_poly.pdbx_strand_id
1 'polypeptide(L)'
;MKPKLILAMLVVAGAAYWGYMYFPGGSPMDDEKNIRLSFRAMTQAIVKKDRKGVNALIAPTFVDKSIKRQGLINVLTMKRTLYNAKVQSVVVQGDLASISYARNEVRGKESEPIATKITGETWARDKSNPMRWKLKKLAVNDKWFRTNKIPPKVVLGSAKKQRVLGSLEKKKSASMEVGRRYSSIGRRDPFRSLISFEMDVETGARDVCDPDRPRELLESYDLLSLKLSGVIQGGDANLALIEAPDGKGYSVRIGMYIGKRCGAVTQIENDYILVEEQIPKVGTDAVVFEPIESALKLRPEEG
;
A
#
# COMPACT_ATOMS: atom_id res chain seq x y z
N MET A 1 23.87 -40.12 -44.86
CA MET A 1 23.77 -39.67 -43.45
C MET A 1 23.88 -40.88 -42.53
N LYS A 2 24.83 -40.92 -41.60
CA LYS A 2 25.13 -42.14 -40.82
C LYS A 2 24.14 -42.31 -39.66
N PRO A 3 23.53 -43.50 -39.46
CA PRO A 3 22.45 -43.73 -38.49
C PRO A 3 22.88 -43.75 -37.00
N LYS A 4 24.16 -43.51 -36.70
CA LYS A 4 24.69 -43.52 -35.32
C LYS A 4 24.47 -42.20 -34.55
N LEU A 5 24.00 -41.12 -35.19
CA LEU A 5 23.75 -39.84 -34.51
C LEU A 5 22.34 -39.71 -33.91
N ILE A 6 21.35 -40.46 -34.38
CA ILE A 6 19.96 -40.34 -33.90
C ILE A 6 19.76 -41.08 -32.58
N LEU A 7 20.52 -42.15 -32.33
CA LEU A 7 20.41 -42.92 -31.08
C LEU A 7 21.04 -42.20 -29.87
N ALA A 8 22.01 -41.31 -30.08
CA ALA A 8 22.65 -40.57 -29.00
C ALA A 8 21.77 -39.45 -28.40
N MET A 9 20.83 -38.87 -29.17
CA MET A 9 19.90 -37.87 -28.62
C MET A 9 18.77 -38.48 -27.79
N LEU A 10 18.35 -39.71 -28.07
CA LEU A 10 17.27 -40.37 -27.32
C LEU A 10 17.73 -40.92 -25.96
N VAL A 11 19.00 -41.33 -25.83
CA VAL A 11 19.55 -41.80 -24.55
C VAL A 11 19.82 -40.64 -23.57
N VAL A 12 20.16 -39.45 -24.06
CA VAL A 12 20.32 -38.25 -23.20
C VAL A 12 18.96 -37.72 -22.72
N ALA A 13 17.90 -37.87 -23.52
CA ALA A 13 16.54 -37.51 -23.09
C ALA A 13 15.96 -38.50 -22.05
N GLY A 14 16.25 -39.80 -22.17
CA GLY A 14 15.78 -40.82 -21.22
C GLY A 14 16.43 -40.71 -19.84
N ALA A 15 17.74 -40.39 -19.77
CA ALA A 15 18.46 -40.25 -18.51
C ALA A 15 18.05 -38.99 -17.72
N ALA A 16 17.63 -37.92 -18.41
CA ALA A 16 17.10 -36.72 -17.76
C ALA A 16 15.70 -36.94 -17.16
N TYR A 17 14.90 -37.87 -17.72
CA TYR A 17 13.56 -38.16 -17.23
C TYR A 17 13.55 -39.15 -16.05
N TRP A 18 14.43 -40.15 -16.05
CA TRP A 18 14.50 -41.13 -14.96
C TRP A 18 15.27 -40.65 -13.72
N GLY A 19 16.25 -39.76 -13.87
CA GLY A 19 16.95 -39.15 -12.74
C GLY A 19 16.08 -38.20 -11.88
N TYR A 20 14.87 -37.87 -12.33
CA TYR A 20 13.99 -36.91 -11.67
C TYR A 20 13.05 -37.51 -10.61
N MET A 21 12.98 -38.84 -10.49
CA MET A 21 12.04 -39.50 -9.57
C MET A 21 12.62 -40.02 -8.24
N TYR A 22 13.93 -40.03 -8.04
CA TYR A 22 14.50 -40.57 -6.79
C TYR A 22 15.65 -39.72 -6.23
N PHE A 23 15.30 -38.62 -5.57
CA PHE A 23 16.16 -38.00 -4.55
C PHE A 23 15.37 -37.90 -3.22
N PRO A 24 15.87 -38.46 -2.12
CA PRO A 24 15.20 -38.38 -0.83
C PRO A 24 15.49 -36.99 -0.23
N GLY A 25 14.64 -36.01 -0.55
CA GLY A 25 14.87 -34.63 -0.08
C GLY A 25 13.92 -33.54 -0.62
N GLY A 26 12.69 -33.89 -1.00
CA GLY A 26 11.64 -32.93 -1.40
C GLY A 26 11.39 -32.86 -2.91
N SER A 27 10.12 -32.83 -3.31
CA SER A 27 9.71 -32.75 -4.71
C SER A 27 10.17 -31.42 -5.33
N PRO A 28 10.75 -31.40 -6.54
CA PRO A 28 10.99 -30.18 -7.32
C PRO A 28 9.71 -29.35 -7.55
N MET A 29 8.54 -29.95 -7.30
CA MET A 29 7.21 -29.35 -7.38
C MET A 29 6.76 -28.61 -6.10
N ASP A 30 7.60 -28.49 -5.06
CA ASP A 30 7.29 -27.66 -3.90
C ASP A 30 7.52 -26.17 -4.20
N ASP A 31 6.60 -25.62 -4.98
CA ASP A 31 6.66 -24.24 -5.49
C ASP A 31 6.74 -23.23 -4.34
N GLU A 32 5.96 -23.43 -3.27
CA GLU A 32 5.99 -22.52 -2.12
C GLU A 32 7.38 -22.48 -1.46
N LYS A 33 7.99 -23.65 -1.21
CA LYS A 33 9.34 -23.73 -0.66
C LYS A 33 10.36 -23.06 -1.57
N ASN A 34 10.29 -23.31 -2.87
CA ASN A 34 11.19 -22.73 -3.87
C ASN A 34 11.06 -21.20 -3.98
N ILE A 35 9.83 -20.67 -3.88
CA ILE A 35 9.56 -19.23 -3.84
C ILE A 35 10.16 -18.61 -2.57
N ARG A 36 9.90 -19.20 -1.41
CA ARG A 36 10.46 -18.73 -0.13
C ARG A 36 11.98 -18.74 -0.14
N LEU A 37 12.60 -19.76 -0.75
CA LEU A 37 14.06 -19.84 -0.92
C LEU A 37 14.58 -18.72 -1.84
N SER A 38 13.92 -18.48 -2.96
CA SER A 38 14.29 -17.41 -3.90
C SER A 38 14.11 -16.02 -3.28
N PHE A 39 13.04 -15.80 -2.51
CA PHE A 39 12.80 -14.58 -1.77
C PHE A 39 13.86 -14.34 -0.68
N ARG A 40 14.24 -15.39 0.05
CA ARG A 40 15.32 -15.32 1.03
C ARG A 40 16.65 -14.97 0.38
N ALA A 41 16.96 -15.55 -0.79
CA ALA A 41 18.15 -15.21 -1.55
C ALA A 41 18.15 -13.72 -1.99
N MET A 42 17.00 -13.19 -2.41
CA MET A 42 16.85 -11.76 -2.76
C MET A 42 17.11 -10.88 -1.53
N THR A 43 16.50 -11.22 -0.40
CA THR A 43 16.70 -10.51 0.87
C THR A 43 18.17 -10.49 1.29
N GLN A 44 18.87 -11.62 1.17
CA GLN A 44 20.31 -11.71 1.46
C GLN A 44 21.15 -10.86 0.49
N ALA A 45 20.82 -10.87 -0.80
CA ALA A 45 21.52 -10.06 -1.80
C ALA A 45 21.34 -8.56 -1.52
N ILE A 46 20.14 -8.13 -1.10
CA ILE A 46 19.85 -6.76 -0.67
C ILE A 46 20.71 -6.36 0.54
N VAL A 47 20.73 -7.19 1.59
CA VAL A 47 21.52 -6.94 2.81
C VAL A 47 23.01 -6.84 2.49
N LYS A 48 23.52 -7.72 1.63
CA LYS A 48 24.92 -7.74 1.17
C LYS A 48 25.24 -6.66 0.14
N LYS A 49 24.23 -5.95 -0.39
CA LYS A 49 24.36 -4.98 -1.50
C LYS A 49 24.96 -5.62 -2.76
N ASP A 50 24.71 -6.92 -2.94
CA ASP A 50 25.19 -7.68 -4.09
C ASP A 50 24.33 -7.38 -5.32
N ARG A 51 24.84 -6.48 -6.17
CA ARG A 51 24.17 -6.07 -7.40
C ARG A 51 23.95 -7.23 -8.37
N LYS A 52 24.89 -8.18 -8.43
CA LYS A 52 24.78 -9.33 -9.35
C LYS A 52 23.72 -10.30 -8.85
N GLY A 53 23.73 -10.61 -7.54
CA GLY A 53 22.72 -11.44 -6.89
C GLY A 53 21.31 -10.87 -7.02
N VAL A 54 21.13 -9.56 -6.79
CA VAL A 54 19.84 -8.88 -6.99
C VAL A 54 19.40 -8.98 -8.46
N ASN A 55 20.29 -8.65 -9.41
CA ASN A 55 19.94 -8.71 -10.82
C ASN A 55 19.56 -10.13 -11.30
N ALA A 56 20.21 -11.17 -10.77
CA ALA A 56 19.92 -12.57 -11.10
C ALA A 56 18.53 -13.01 -10.66
N LEU A 57 17.96 -12.37 -9.64
CA LEU A 57 16.63 -12.67 -9.08
C LEU A 57 15.53 -11.74 -9.60
N ILE A 58 15.84 -10.84 -10.53
CA ILE A 58 14.85 -10.04 -11.26
C ILE A 58 14.59 -10.72 -12.62
N ALA A 59 13.32 -10.97 -12.92
CA ALA A 59 12.91 -11.62 -14.17
C ALA A 59 13.35 -10.78 -15.38
N PRO A 60 13.80 -11.38 -16.50
CA PRO A 60 14.03 -10.65 -17.75
C PRO A 60 12.81 -9.84 -18.20
N THR A 61 11.62 -10.40 -17.95
CA THR A 61 10.30 -9.83 -18.23
C THR A 61 9.76 -8.98 -17.07
N PHE A 62 10.65 -8.41 -16.25
CA PHE A 62 10.24 -7.50 -15.17
C PHE A 62 9.51 -6.29 -15.74
N VAL A 63 8.32 -5.99 -15.20
CA VAL A 63 7.50 -4.85 -15.60
C VAL A 63 7.05 -4.08 -14.36
N ASP A 64 7.31 -2.78 -14.33
CA ASP A 64 6.72 -1.82 -13.42
C ASP A 64 6.53 -0.48 -14.15
N LYS A 65 5.42 0.23 -13.89
CA LYS A 65 5.09 1.51 -14.56
C LYS A 65 6.06 2.63 -14.18
N SER A 66 6.61 2.59 -12.95
CA SER A 66 7.33 3.70 -12.33
C SER A 66 8.85 3.51 -12.27
N ILE A 67 9.34 2.26 -12.33
CA ILE A 67 10.76 1.96 -12.17
C ILE A 67 11.27 0.97 -13.22
N LYS A 68 12.36 1.35 -13.88
CA LYS A 68 13.10 0.47 -14.79
C LYS A 68 13.98 -0.50 -13.99
N ARG A 69 14.29 -1.66 -14.59
CA ARG A 69 15.16 -2.71 -13.99
C ARG A 69 16.43 -2.15 -13.33
N GLN A 70 17.18 -1.30 -14.03
CA GLN A 70 18.43 -0.75 -13.49
C GLN A 70 18.20 0.17 -12.29
N GLY A 71 17.13 0.98 -12.34
CA GLY A 71 16.70 1.79 -11.21
C GLY A 71 16.37 0.92 -10.00
N LEU A 72 15.62 -0.16 -10.22
CA LEU A 72 15.26 -1.09 -9.15
C LEU A 72 16.51 -1.71 -8.50
N ILE A 73 17.48 -2.16 -9.30
CA ILE A 73 18.75 -2.68 -8.77
C ILE A 73 19.46 -1.64 -7.91
N ASN A 74 19.50 -0.38 -8.33
CA ASN A 74 20.11 0.70 -7.56
C ASN A 74 19.40 0.92 -6.21
N VAL A 75 18.06 0.94 -6.21
CA VAL A 75 17.28 1.10 -4.97
C VAL A 75 17.43 -0.13 -4.06
N LEU A 76 17.41 -1.34 -4.61
CA LEU A 76 17.60 -2.57 -3.84
C LEU A 76 19.01 -2.71 -3.25
N THR A 77 20.02 -2.08 -3.84
CA THR A 77 21.43 -2.20 -3.40
C THR A 77 21.96 -0.98 -2.66
N MET A 78 21.09 -0.01 -2.35
CA MET A 78 21.47 1.17 -1.58
C MET A 78 21.93 0.84 -0.15
N LYS A 79 22.60 1.79 0.50
CA LYS A 79 23.02 1.66 1.89
C LYS A 79 21.82 1.66 2.84
N ARG A 80 21.64 0.55 3.56
CA ARG A 80 20.71 0.38 4.67
C ARG A 80 21.47 -0.01 5.93
N THR A 81 20.97 0.37 7.10
CA THR A 81 21.49 -0.10 8.40
C THR A 81 20.72 -1.33 8.89
N LEU A 82 19.46 -1.47 8.49
CA LEU A 82 18.62 -2.64 8.76
C LEU A 82 17.81 -2.99 7.50
N TYR A 83 17.69 -4.29 7.22
CA TYR A 83 16.74 -4.82 6.25
C TYR A 83 16.36 -6.26 6.64
N ASN A 84 15.10 -6.47 6.99
CA ASN A 84 14.52 -7.77 7.29
C ASN A 84 13.19 -7.88 6.52
N ALA A 85 12.96 -8.99 5.84
CA ALA A 85 11.71 -9.26 5.16
C ALA A 85 11.29 -10.71 5.40
N LYS A 86 10.03 -10.92 5.79
CA LYS A 86 9.48 -12.24 6.11
C LYS A 86 8.18 -12.49 5.36
N VAL A 87 8.18 -13.54 4.52
CA VAL A 87 7.00 -14.00 3.79
C VAL A 87 5.94 -14.51 4.74
N GLN A 88 4.73 -13.94 4.63
CA GLN A 88 3.55 -14.33 5.39
C GLN A 88 2.74 -15.35 4.60
N SER A 89 2.44 -15.08 3.33
CA SER A 89 1.66 -15.97 2.47
C SER A 89 2.21 -16.02 1.04
N VAL A 90 1.96 -17.15 0.37
CA VAL A 90 2.31 -17.41 -1.03
C VAL A 90 1.09 -18.02 -1.70
N VAL A 91 0.70 -17.50 -2.86
CA VAL A 91 -0.37 -18.04 -3.70
C VAL A 91 0.22 -18.34 -5.06
N VAL A 92 0.27 -19.62 -5.45
CA VAL A 92 0.86 -20.07 -6.72
C VAL A 92 -0.24 -20.30 -7.75
N GLN A 93 -0.01 -19.82 -8.97
CA GLN A 93 -0.88 -19.98 -10.14
C GLN A 93 -0.01 -20.32 -11.36
N GLY A 94 0.29 -21.61 -11.54
CA GLY A 94 1.16 -22.11 -12.60
C GLY A 94 2.58 -21.55 -12.49
N ASP A 95 3.03 -20.82 -13.51
CA ASP A 95 4.35 -20.19 -13.56
C ASP A 95 4.43 -18.85 -12.83
N LEU A 96 3.33 -18.39 -12.24
CA LEU A 96 3.26 -17.14 -11.48
C LEU A 96 2.94 -17.43 -10.01
N ALA A 97 3.45 -16.57 -9.14
CA ALA A 97 3.13 -16.59 -7.74
C ALA A 97 2.97 -15.17 -7.22
N SER A 98 2.01 -15.00 -6.31
CA SER A 98 1.75 -13.76 -5.59
C SER A 98 2.18 -13.97 -4.15
N ILE A 99 3.04 -13.10 -3.62
CA ILE A 99 3.51 -13.19 -2.23
C ILE A 99 3.09 -11.97 -1.42
N SER A 100 2.83 -12.20 -0.14
CA SER A 100 2.67 -11.13 0.85
C SER A 100 3.70 -11.30 1.96
N TYR A 101 4.31 -10.20 2.39
CA TYR A 101 5.39 -10.22 3.37
C TYR A 101 5.44 -8.94 4.20
N ALA A 102 6.00 -9.04 5.40
CA ALA A 102 6.32 -7.89 6.23
C ALA A 102 7.79 -7.53 6.04
N ARG A 103 8.09 -6.26 5.77
CA ARG A 103 9.44 -5.71 5.61
C ARG A 103 9.71 -4.67 6.69
N ASN A 104 10.81 -4.83 7.41
CA ASN A 104 11.34 -3.86 8.35
C ASN A 104 12.70 -3.37 7.85
N GLU A 105 12.84 -2.08 7.56
CA GLU A 105 14.10 -1.51 7.07
C GLU A 105 14.42 -0.14 7.65
N VAL A 106 15.70 0.21 7.67
CA VAL A 106 16.21 1.54 8.05
C VAL A 106 17.09 2.06 6.93
N ARG A 107 16.75 3.24 6.40
CA ARG A 107 17.39 3.82 5.20
C ARG A 107 18.19 5.06 5.60
N GLY A 108 19.52 4.96 5.57
CA GLY A 108 20.42 6.02 6.05
C GLY A 108 20.88 5.80 7.50
N LYS A 109 21.77 6.67 7.99
CA LYS A 109 22.39 6.51 9.32
C LYS A 109 21.48 6.91 10.49
N GLU A 110 20.38 7.64 10.25
CA GLU A 110 19.59 8.32 11.30
C GLU A 110 18.06 8.29 11.07
N SER A 111 17.55 7.30 10.33
CA SER A 111 16.10 7.12 10.17
C SER A 111 15.55 6.08 11.14
N GLU A 112 14.27 6.22 11.50
CA GLU A 112 13.57 5.21 12.28
C GLU A 112 13.30 3.95 11.44
N PRO A 113 13.19 2.76 12.07
CA PRO A 113 12.76 1.56 11.38
C PRO A 113 11.35 1.72 10.79
N ILE A 114 11.23 1.51 9.49
CA ILE A 114 9.95 1.52 8.80
C ILE A 114 9.50 0.08 8.63
N ALA A 115 8.33 -0.24 9.18
CA ALA A 115 7.63 -1.50 8.96
C ALA A 115 6.59 -1.32 7.84
N THR A 116 6.68 -2.10 6.78
CA THR A 116 5.77 -2.06 5.64
C THR A 116 5.21 -3.45 5.38
N LYS A 117 3.88 -3.54 5.30
CA LYS A 117 3.19 -4.75 4.85
C LYS A 117 3.05 -4.69 3.33
N ILE A 118 3.62 -5.66 2.64
CA ILE A 118 3.65 -5.72 1.19
C ILE A 118 2.77 -6.87 0.74
N THR A 119 1.87 -6.58 -0.19
CA THR A 119 0.83 -7.54 -0.62
C THR A 119 0.76 -7.57 -2.14
N GLY A 120 0.75 -8.77 -2.70
CA GLY A 120 0.58 -8.95 -4.14
C GLY A 120 1.84 -8.76 -4.98
N GLU A 121 3.04 -8.95 -4.39
CA GLU A 121 4.27 -8.93 -5.17
C GLU A 121 4.33 -10.18 -6.06
N THR A 122 4.54 -10.00 -7.36
CA THR A 122 4.46 -11.10 -8.33
C THR A 122 5.83 -11.64 -8.68
N TRP A 123 5.99 -12.95 -8.51
CA TRP A 123 7.17 -13.72 -8.87
C TRP A 123 6.82 -14.66 -10.03
N ALA A 124 7.79 -14.93 -10.89
CA ALA A 124 7.65 -15.83 -12.03
C ALA A 124 8.71 -16.93 -11.98
N ARG A 125 8.30 -18.14 -12.35
CA ARG A 125 9.16 -19.30 -12.45
C ARG A 125 10.20 -19.09 -13.54
N ASP A 126 11.45 -19.42 -13.26
CA ASP A 126 12.53 -19.33 -14.23
C ASP A 126 12.45 -20.49 -15.22
N LYS A 127 12.33 -20.20 -16.52
CA LYS A 127 12.19 -21.23 -17.55
C LYS A 127 13.38 -22.17 -17.64
N SER A 128 14.59 -21.71 -17.29
CA SER A 128 15.81 -22.51 -17.31
C SER A 128 16.06 -23.27 -16.01
N ASN A 129 15.44 -22.88 -14.90
CA ASN A 129 15.58 -23.54 -13.61
C ASN A 129 14.26 -23.45 -12.82
N PRO A 130 13.40 -24.47 -12.91
CA PRO A 130 12.07 -24.47 -12.26
C PRO A 130 12.10 -24.28 -10.74
N MET A 131 13.22 -24.58 -10.08
CA MET A 131 13.40 -24.35 -8.63
C MET A 131 13.67 -22.89 -8.28
N ARG A 132 13.90 -22.02 -9.27
CA ARG A 132 14.17 -20.60 -9.08
C ARG A 132 12.97 -19.77 -9.50
N TRP A 133 12.62 -18.84 -8.63
CA TRP A 133 11.60 -17.84 -8.87
C TRP A 133 12.26 -16.46 -8.93
N LYS A 134 11.76 -15.62 -9.82
CA LYS A 134 12.31 -14.28 -10.06
C LYS A 134 11.23 -13.23 -9.94
N LEU A 135 11.57 -12.09 -9.35
CA LEU A 135 10.67 -10.94 -9.23
C LEU A 135 10.24 -10.45 -10.63
N LYS A 136 8.94 -10.48 -10.91
CA LYS A 136 8.36 -10.06 -12.19
C LYS A 136 7.64 -8.70 -12.09
N LYS A 137 6.95 -8.44 -10.98
CA LYS A 137 6.22 -7.18 -10.76
C LYS A 137 6.22 -6.84 -9.28
N LEU A 138 6.52 -5.58 -8.96
CA LEU A 138 6.45 -5.07 -7.59
C LEU A 138 5.00 -4.96 -7.13
N ALA A 139 4.77 -5.15 -5.83
CA ALA A 139 3.47 -4.89 -5.23
C ALA A 139 3.03 -3.44 -5.46
N VAL A 140 1.73 -3.22 -5.67
CA VAL A 140 1.18 -1.87 -5.93
C VAL A 140 1.31 -0.98 -4.70
N ASN A 141 1.16 -1.54 -3.51
CA ASN A 141 1.30 -0.79 -2.25
C ASN A 141 2.77 -0.52 -1.87
N ASP A 142 3.75 -1.14 -2.54
CA ASP A 142 5.17 -0.88 -2.31
C ASP A 142 5.63 0.36 -3.11
N LYS A 143 5.08 1.53 -2.76
CA LYS A 143 5.45 2.83 -3.32
C LYS A 143 6.92 3.18 -3.06
N TRP A 144 7.56 2.49 -2.13
CA TRP A 144 8.90 2.79 -1.64
C TRP A 144 10.02 2.55 -2.65
N PHE A 145 9.90 1.49 -3.45
CA PHE A 145 10.83 1.25 -4.56
C PHE A 145 10.63 2.23 -5.72
N ARG A 146 9.48 2.91 -5.77
CA ARG A 146 9.12 3.86 -6.83
C ARG A 146 9.68 5.25 -6.59
N THR A 147 9.93 5.61 -5.33
CA THR A 147 10.52 6.89 -4.95
C THR A 147 12.00 6.73 -4.61
N ASN A 148 12.89 7.32 -5.42
CA ASN A 148 14.32 7.46 -5.10
C ASN A 148 14.61 8.40 -3.92
N LYS A 149 13.58 8.95 -3.26
CA LYS A 149 13.70 9.89 -2.15
C LYS A 149 13.84 9.13 -0.82
N ILE A 150 14.88 9.44 -0.05
CA ILE A 150 15.08 9.00 1.34
C ILE A 150 14.09 9.81 2.19
N PRO A 151 13.37 9.22 3.15
CA PRO A 151 12.43 9.99 3.95
C PRO A 151 13.24 10.95 4.82
N PRO A 152 12.86 12.24 4.92
CA PRO A 152 13.51 13.15 5.84
C PRO A 152 13.35 12.63 7.28
N LYS A 153 14.36 12.89 8.10
CA LYS A 153 14.42 12.56 9.53
C LYS A 153 13.10 12.98 10.19
N VAL A 154 12.33 12.03 10.70
CA VAL A 154 11.31 12.34 11.70
C VAL A 154 12.09 12.72 12.95
N VAL A 155 12.34 14.01 13.14
CA VAL A 155 12.79 14.50 14.43
C VAL A 155 11.54 14.41 15.30
N LEU A 156 11.40 13.29 16.04
CA LEU A 156 10.52 13.26 17.20
C LEU A 156 11.04 14.38 18.11
N GLY A 157 10.42 15.56 18.02
CA GLY A 157 10.67 16.65 18.93
C GLY A 157 10.51 16.07 20.33
N SER A 158 11.59 16.09 21.09
CA SER A 158 11.58 15.71 22.50
C SER A 158 10.45 16.49 23.16
N ALA A 159 9.37 15.77 23.50
CA ALA A 159 8.30 16.32 24.30
C ALA A 159 8.93 16.71 25.63
N LYS A 160 9.27 18.00 25.75
CA LYS A 160 9.71 18.61 26.99
C LYS A 160 8.52 18.46 27.94
N LYS A 161 8.62 17.47 28.82
CA LYS A 161 7.67 17.16 29.88
C LYS A 161 7.60 18.38 30.80
N GLN A 162 6.77 19.36 30.46
CA GLN A 162 6.47 20.45 31.37
C GLN A 162 5.41 19.96 32.34
N ARG A 163 5.91 19.52 33.49
CA ARG A 163 5.15 19.19 34.69
C ARG A 163 4.37 20.45 35.09
N VAL A 164 3.07 20.50 34.80
CA VAL A 164 2.18 21.54 35.31
C VAL A 164 1.96 21.23 36.80
N LEU A 165 2.84 21.73 37.65
CA LEU A 165 2.53 21.98 39.04
C LEU A 165 1.95 23.38 39.12
N GLY A 166 0.73 23.45 39.63
CA GLY A 166 0.03 24.70 39.86
C GLY A 166 0.85 25.67 40.70
N SER A 167 0.79 26.94 40.33
CA SER A 167 0.86 28.03 41.28
C SER A 167 -0.16 29.07 40.80
N LEU A 168 -1.21 29.24 41.60
CA LEU A 168 -2.15 30.34 41.46
C LEU A 168 -1.42 31.63 41.86
N GLU A 169 -0.83 32.32 40.89
CA GLU A 169 -0.44 33.71 41.10
C GLU A 169 -1.53 34.65 40.61
N LYS A 170 -2.28 35.11 41.61
CA LYS A 170 -3.20 36.24 41.60
C LYS A 170 -2.45 37.48 41.08
N LYS A 171 -2.76 37.96 39.87
CA LYS A 171 -2.37 39.30 39.43
C LYS A 171 -3.59 40.15 39.06
N LYS A 172 -3.94 40.98 40.04
CA LYS A 172 -4.42 42.38 39.98
C LYS A 172 -5.25 42.78 38.75
N SER A 173 -6.53 43.02 39.05
CA SER A 173 -7.44 44.00 38.42
C SER A 173 -6.75 45.00 37.48
N ALA A 174 -6.99 44.83 36.18
CA ALA A 174 -6.80 45.90 35.22
C ALA A 174 -8.05 46.78 35.22
N SER A 175 -7.84 48.03 35.62
CA SER A 175 -8.79 49.13 35.52
C SER A 175 -9.35 49.24 34.10
N MET A 176 -10.65 49.51 34.03
CA MET A 176 -11.43 49.71 32.83
C MET A 176 -11.11 51.09 32.26
N GLU A 177 -10.11 51.18 31.39
CA GLU A 177 -9.91 52.38 30.56
C GLU A 177 -10.74 52.28 29.28
N VAL A 178 -11.82 53.05 29.30
CA VAL A 178 -12.62 53.46 28.14
C VAL A 178 -11.69 54.16 27.14
N GLY A 179 -11.66 53.68 25.89
CA GLY A 179 -11.14 54.46 24.76
C GLY A 179 -10.14 53.83 23.80
N ARG A 180 -9.77 52.54 23.90
CA ARG A 180 -8.97 51.92 22.83
C ARG A 180 -9.84 51.51 21.64
N ARG A 181 -9.77 52.29 20.57
CA ARG A 181 -10.33 51.94 19.25
C ARG A 181 -9.79 50.58 18.81
N TYR A 182 -10.69 49.75 18.31
CA TYR A 182 -10.35 48.45 17.73
C TYR A 182 -9.41 48.65 16.53
N SER A 183 -8.22 48.05 16.59
CA SER A 183 -7.26 48.04 15.46
C SER A 183 -7.23 46.65 14.85
N SER A 184 -7.59 46.57 13.56
CA SER A 184 -7.57 45.35 12.73
C SER A 184 -6.23 45.10 12.04
N ILE A 185 -5.27 46.03 12.14
CA ILE A 185 -3.98 45.92 11.46
C ILE A 185 -3.19 44.71 11.99
N GLY A 186 -2.74 43.85 11.07
CA GLY A 186 -1.99 42.62 11.37
C GLY A 186 -2.82 41.47 11.93
N ARG A 187 -4.14 41.61 12.05
CA ARG A 187 -5.06 40.54 12.49
C ARG A 187 -5.75 39.92 11.28
N ARG A 188 -6.04 38.62 11.37
CA ARG A 188 -6.83 37.90 10.36
C ARG A 188 -8.20 38.58 10.25
N ASP A 189 -8.66 38.76 9.01
CA ASP A 189 -9.99 39.29 8.73
C ASP A 189 -11.06 38.39 9.40
N PRO A 190 -11.83 38.91 10.37
CA PRO A 190 -12.81 38.14 11.13
C PRO A 190 -14.02 37.71 10.27
N PHE A 191 -14.17 38.23 9.06
CA PHE A 191 -15.23 37.86 8.11
C PHE A 191 -14.75 36.91 7.02
N ARG A 192 -13.46 36.55 7.01
CA ARG A 192 -12.94 35.52 6.13
C ARG A 192 -13.26 34.14 6.70
N SER A 193 -14.21 33.45 6.07
CA SER A 193 -14.63 32.09 6.43
C SER A 193 -13.42 31.17 6.65
N LEU A 194 -13.46 30.34 7.70
CA LEU A 194 -12.46 29.30 7.91
C LEU A 194 -12.54 28.20 6.83
N ILE A 195 -13.71 28.04 6.21
CA ILE A 195 -14.08 26.96 5.30
C ILE A 195 -13.61 27.23 3.86
N SER A 196 -13.29 28.47 3.48
CA SER A 196 -12.80 28.75 2.12
C SER A 196 -11.44 28.09 1.84
N PHE A 197 -10.67 27.74 2.88
CA PHE A 197 -9.46 26.93 2.74
C PHE A 197 -9.74 25.43 2.54
N GLU A 198 -10.95 24.96 2.84
CA GLU A 198 -11.39 23.58 2.58
C GLU A 198 -11.85 23.40 1.12
N MET A 199 -12.25 24.48 0.43
CA MET A 199 -12.76 24.40 -0.95
C MET A 199 -11.65 24.38 -2.02
N ASP A 200 -10.44 24.83 -1.69
CA ASP A 200 -9.26 24.67 -2.58
C ASP A 200 -8.70 23.23 -2.56
N VAL A 201 -9.36 22.29 -1.87
CA VAL A 201 -9.02 20.85 -1.81
C VAL A 201 -9.73 20.05 -2.91
N GLU A 202 -10.56 20.67 -3.75
CA GLU A 202 -11.17 19.99 -4.91
C GLU A 202 -10.13 19.50 -5.94
N THR A 203 -8.97 20.15 -6.02
CA THR A 203 -7.80 19.67 -6.78
C THR A 203 -7.17 18.43 -6.13
N GLY A 204 -7.17 18.34 -4.81
CA GLY A 204 -6.60 17.20 -4.06
C GLY A 204 -7.42 15.92 -4.17
N ALA A 205 -8.75 16.00 -4.29
CA ALA A 205 -9.59 14.81 -4.49
C ALA A 205 -9.33 14.11 -5.82
N ARG A 206 -8.97 14.86 -6.89
CA ARG A 206 -8.54 14.28 -8.17
C ARG A 206 -7.17 13.61 -8.08
N ASP A 207 -6.27 14.11 -7.23
CA ASP A 207 -4.93 13.54 -7.03
C ASP A 207 -4.93 12.26 -6.17
N VAL A 208 -5.99 12.01 -5.39
CA VAL A 208 -6.17 10.81 -4.56
C VAL A 208 -6.63 9.60 -5.39
N CYS A 209 -7.53 9.85 -6.34
CA CYS A 209 -8.15 8.83 -7.17
C CYS A 209 -7.22 8.41 -8.31
N ASP A 210 -7.15 7.11 -8.62
CA ASP A 210 -6.38 6.62 -9.78
C ASP A 210 -6.97 7.21 -11.09
N PRO A 211 -6.25 8.09 -11.80
CA PRO A 211 -6.78 8.75 -13.01
C PRO A 211 -6.89 7.80 -14.20
N ASP A 212 -6.21 6.65 -14.17
CA ASP A 212 -6.25 5.63 -15.23
C ASP A 212 -7.50 4.73 -15.11
N ARG A 213 -8.24 4.79 -13.99
CA ARG A 213 -9.41 3.95 -13.71
C ARG A 213 -10.72 4.64 -14.10
N PRO A 214 -11.68 3.95 -14.76
CA PRO A 214 -13.02 4.47 -14.90
C PRO A 214 -13.66 4.67 -13.52
N ARG A 215 -14.20 5.86 -13.26
CA ARG A 215 -14.90 6.14 -12.01
C ARG A 215 -16.24 5.41 -11.97
N GLU A 216 -16.53 4.81 -10.84
CA GLU A 216 -17.82 4.24 -10.49
C GLU A 216 -18.83 5.36 -10.20
N LEU A 217 -20.11 5.06 -10.38
CA LEU A 217 -21.20 6.04 -10.23
C LEU A 217 -21.21 6.66 -8.83
N LEU A 218 -20.93 5.85 -7.80
CA LEU A 218 -20.97 6.28 -6.40
C LEU A 218 -19.80 7.19 -5.99
N GLU A 219 -18.76 7.32 -6.82
CA GLU A 219 -17.65 8.25 -6.60
C GLU A 219 -17.99 9.71 -6.94
N SER A 220 -19.15 9.94 -7.57
CA SER A 220 -19.65 11.29 -7.82
C SER A 220 -20.28 11.93 -6.57
N TYR A 221 -20.67 11.10 -5.59
CA TYR A 221 -21.34 11.52 -4.37
C TYR A 221 -20.36 11.69 -3.20
N ASP A 222 -20.70 12.55 -2.24
CA ASP A 222 -19.93 12.64 -1.00
C ASP A 222 -20.23 11.41 -0.13
N LEU A 223 -19.23 10.83 0.54
CA LEU A 223 -19.41 9.64 1.38
C LEU A 223 -20.45 9.88 2.47
N LEU A 224 -20.49 11.09 3.04
CA LEU A 224 -21.45 11.48 4.07
C LEU A 224 -22.89 11.58 3.54
N SER A 225 -23.07 11.73 2.23
CA SER A 225 -24.40 11.78 1.60
C SER A 225 -24.95 10.40 1.24
N LEU A 226 -24.09 9.38 1.26
CA LEU A 226 -24.47 8.00 0.99
C LEU A 226 -25.03 7.34 2.24
N LYS A 227 -26.08 6.55 2.08
CA LYS A 227 -26.73 5.80 3.17
C LYS A 227 -26.65 4.30 2.90
N LEU A 228 -26.33 3.51 3.91
CA LEU A 228 -26.49 2.05 3.84
C LEU A 228 -27.95 1.70 4.08
N SER A 229 -28.63 1.19 3.06
CA SER A 229 -30.05 0.82 3.12
C SER A 229 -30.26 -0.67 3.37
N GLY A 230 -29.29 -1.52 3.06
CA GLY A 230 -29.40 -2.95 3.33
C GLY A 230 -28.13 -3.73 3.04
N VAL A 231 -28.05 -4.95 3.57
CA VAL A 231 -27.00 -5.91 3.27
C VAL A 231 -27.64 -7.24 2.90
N ILE A 232 -27.35 -7.72 1.70
CA ILE A 232 -27.83 -8.99 1.18
C ILE A 232 -26.72 -10.00 1.36
N GLN A 233 -27.01 -11.03 2.15
CA GLN A 233 -26.12 -12.17 2.38
C GLN A 233 -26.58 -13.31 1.47
N GLY A 234 -25.72 -13.71 0.55
CA GLY A 234 -26.04 -14.78 -0.39
C GLY A 234 -24.79 -15.52 -0.86
N GLY A 235 -24.75 -16.82 -0.59
CA GLY A 235 -23.76 -17.77 -1.10
C GLY A 235 -22.31 -17.30 -0.92
N ASP A 236 -21.68 -16.90 -2.02
CA ASP A 236 -20.23 -16.69 -2.12
C ASP A 236 -19.76 -15.25 -1.82
N ALA A 237 -20.66 -14.26 -1.69
CA ALA A 237 -20.26 -12.87 -1.42
C ALA A 237 -21.37 -12.01 -0.81
N ASN A 238 -21.00 -11.20 0.19
CA ASN A 238 -21.87 -10.17 0.77
C ASN A 238 -22.02 -8.99 -0.22
N LEU A 239 -23.24 -8.48 -0.35
CA LEU A 239 -23.58 -7.32 -1.17
C LEU A 239 -24.21 -6.25 -0.30
N ALA A 240 -23.71 -5.03 -0.35
CA ALA A 240 -24.33 -3.90 0.34
C ALA A 240 -25.16 -3.06 -0.64
N LEU A 241 -26.30 -2.54 -0.18
CA LEU A 241 -27.15 -1.63 -0.91
C LEU A 241 -26.98 -0.22 -0.35
N ILE A 242 -26.53 0.69 -1.21
CA ILE A 242 -26.26 2.08 -0.88
C ILE A 242 -27.26 2.97 -1.58
N GLU A 243 -27.96 3.79 -0.82
CA GLU A 243 -28.81 4.85 -1.35
C GLU A 243 -27.99 6.14 -1.49
N ALA A 244 -28.03 6.71 -2.69
CA ALA A 244 -27.44 8.00 -3.01
C ALA A 244 -28.45 9.14 -2.76
N PRO A 245 -28.00 10.40 -2.63
CA PRO A 245 -28.89 11.54 -2.40
C PRO A 245 -29.89 11.83 -3.53
N ASP A 246 -29.75 11.17 -4.68
CA ASP A 246 -30.74 11.19 -5.76
C ASP A 246 -31.91 10.20 -5.54
N GLY A 247 -31.92 9.49 -4.41
CA GLY A 247 -32.93 8.50 -4.03
C GLY A 247 -32.77 7.15 -4.74
N LYS A 248 -31.67 6.93 -5.46
CA LYS A 248 -31.42 5.66 -6.15
C LYS A 248 -30.57 4.73 -5.31
N GLY A 249 -30.94 3.46 -5.31
CA GLY A 249 -30.19 2.37 -4.69
C GLY A 249 -29.15 1.77 -5.64
N TYR A 250 -27.93 1.60 -5.15
CA TYR A 250 -26.79 1.02 -5.86
C TYR A 250 -26.21 -0.14 -5.05
N SER A 251 -25.84 -1.23 -5.72
CA SER A 251 -25.22 -2.37 -5.05
C SER A 251 -23.70 -2.29 -5.10
N VAL A 252 -23.04 -2.57 -3.97
CA VAL A 252 -21.58 -2.50 -3.81
C VAL A 252 -21.02 -3.77 -3.21
N ARG A 253 -19.81 -4.12 -3.62
CA ARG A 253 -19.04 -5.28 -3.17
C ARG A 253 -17.70 -4.84 -2.59
N ILE A 254 -17.06 -5.73 -1.84
CA ILE A 254 -15.69 -5.51 -1.36
C ILE A 254 -14.78 -5.22 -2.56
N GLY A 255 -14.00 -4.14 -2.48
CA GLY A 255 -13.10 -3.67 -3.53
C GLY A 255 -13.69 -2.65 -4.51
N MET A 256 -15.00 -2.37 -4.45
CA MET A 256 -15.63 -1.25 -5.17
C MET A 256 -15.33 0.08 -4.49
N TYR A 257 -15.47 1.18 -5.23
CA TYR A 257 -15.15 2.52 -4.76
C TYR A 257 -16.38 3.40 -4.68
N ILE A 258 -16.50 4.13 -3.57
CA ILE A 258 -17.60 5.05 -3.29
C ILE A 258 -17.06 6.35 -2.71
N GLY A 259 -17.81 7.44 -2.83
CA GLY A 259 -17.40 8.73 -2.28
C GLY A 259 -16.44 9.50 -3.18
N LYS A 260 -16.52 10.83 -3.14
CA LYS A 260 -15.66 11.76 -3.91
C LYS A 260 -14.16 11.59 -3.67
N ARG A 261 -13.76 10.99 -2.54
CA ARG A 261 -12.36 10.73 -2.16
C ARG A 261 -11.89 9.32 -2.49
N CYS A 262 -12.60 8.62 -3.39
CA CYS A 262 -12.27 7.26 -3.81
C CYS A 262 -12.14 6.29 -2.63
N GLY A 263 -13.16 6.27 -1.78
CA GLY A 263 -13.24 5.37 -0.64
C GLY A 263 -13.41 3.92 -1.09
N ALA A 264 -12.48 3.04 -0.75
CA ALA A 264 -12.57 1.62 -1.10
C ALA A 264 -13.39 0.86 -0.05
N VAL A 265 -14.34 0.04 -0.47
CA VAL A 265 -15.10 -0.84 0.43
C VAL A 265 -14.19 -2.00 0.86
N THR A 266 -13.79 -2.03 2.11
CA THR A 266 -12.86 -3.05 2.65
C THR A 266 -13.59 -4.23 3.30
N GLN A 267 -14.77 -3.99 3.86
CA GLN A 267 -15.57 -5.00 4.56
C GLN A 267 -17.06 -4.69 4.47
N ILE A 268 -17.87 -5.75 4.37
CA ILE A 268 -19.34 -5.69 4.40
C ILE A 268 -19.83 -6.64 5.48
N GLU A 269 -20.38 -6.07 6.55
CA GLU A 269 -21.02 -6.79 7.66
C GLU A 269 -22.53 -6.60 7.66
N ASN A 270 -23.24 -7.27 8.57
CA ASN A 270 -24.71 -7.30 8.62
C ASN A 270 -25.33 -5.91 8.82
N ASP A 271 -24.67 -5.06 9.60
CA ASP A 271 -25.18 -3.79 10.10
C ASP A 271 -24.29 -2.59 9.75
N TYR A 272 -23.14 -2.80 9.09
CA TYR A 272 -22.30 -1.73 8.58
C TYR A 272 -21.41 -2.17 7.42
N ILE A 273 -20.88 -1.18 6.70
CA ILE A 273 -19.77 -1.36 5.77
C ILE A 273 -18.58 -0.52 6.22
N LEU A 274 -17.36 -1.01 6.00
CA LEU A 274 -16.13 -0.26 6.19
C LEU A 274 -15.62 0.29 4.86
N VAL A 275 -15.32 1.57 4.87
CA VAL A 275 -14.85 2.33 3.70
C VAL A 275 -13.56 3.04 4.08
N GLU A 276 -12.49 2.78 3.34
CA GLU A 276 -11.20 3.43 3.53
C GLU A 276 -11.06 4.62 2.58
N GLU A 277 -11.10 5.85 3.10
CA GLU A 277 -10.85 7.08 2.33
C GLU A 277 -9.45 7.64 2.60
N GLN A 278 -8.89 8.37 1.65
CA GLN A 278 -7.66 9.13 1.85
C GLN A 278 -8.03 10.61 2.08
N ILE A 279 -7.75 11.13 3.28
CA ILE A 279 -8.04 12.53 3.62
C ILE A 279 -6.72 13.33 3.67
N PRO A 280 -6.64 14.51 3.03
CA PRO A 280 -5.49 15.38 3.16
C PRO A 280 -5.42 15.97 4.57
N LYS A 281 -4.30 15.74 5.24
CA LYS A 281 -3.93 16.39 6.49
C LYS A 281 -3.32 17.75 6.16
N VAL A 282 -3.98 18.80 6.61
CA VAL A 282 -3.51 20.17 6.42
C VAL A 282 -2.31 20.42 7.35
N GLY A 283 -1.11 20.48 6.76
CA GLY A 283 0.15 20.87 7.40
C GLY A 283 0.85 21.95 6.58
N THR A 284 1.76 22.71 7.18
CA THR A 284 2.26 23.98 6.63
C THR A 284 3.07 23.89 5.34
N ASP A 285 3.58 22.72 4.92
CA ASP A 285 4.48 22.63 3.76
C ASP A 285 4.27 21.41 2.83
N ALA A 286 3.31 20.51 3.09
CA ALA A 286 2.97 19.41 2.17
C ALA A 286 1.57 18.81 2.44
N VAL A 287 0.84 18.47 1.38
CA VAL A 287 -0.41 17.70 1.47
C VAL A 287 -0.05 16.24 1.74
N VAL A 288 -0.27 15.78 2.97
CA VAL A 288 -0.09 14.38 3.37
C VAL A 288 -1.46 13.72 3.43
N PHE A 289 -1.66 12.63 2.70
CA PHE A 289 -2.91 11.88 2.78
C PHE A 289 -2.82 10.78 3.85
N GLU A 290 -3.77 10.76 4.77
CA GLU A 290 -3.91 9.70 5.77
C GLU A 290 -5.12 8.83 5.42
N PRO A 291 -4.99 7.48 5.48
CA PRO A 291 -6.15 6.61 5.35
C PRO A 291 -7.03 6.76 6.60
N ILE A 292 -8.32 6.99 6.39
CA ILE A 292 -9.32 6.96 7.45
C ILE A 292 -10.33 5.87 7.12
N GLU A 293 -10.61 5.02 8.10
CA GLU A 293 -11.69 4.04 8.01
C GLU A 293 -12.98 4.69 8.51
N SER A 294 -13.97 4.76 7.62
CA SER A 294 -15.32 5.26 7.91
C SER A 294 -16.30 4.09 7.87
N ALA A 295 -17.10 3.95 8.92
CA ALA A 295 -18.16 2.96 8.97
C ALA A 295 -19.50 3.58 8.54
N LEU A 296 -20.07 3.12 7.43
CA LEU A 296 -21.47 3.43 7.09
C LEU A 296 -22.34 2.38 7.76
N LYS A 297 -23.07 2.81 8.79
CA LYS A 297 -24.00 1.94 9.53
C LYS A 297 -25.36 1.88 8.85
N LEU A 298 -25.97 0.71 8.91
CA LEU A 298 -27.32 0.45 8.48
C LEU A 298 -28.26 1.24 9.39
N ARG A 299 -29.19 1.99 8.80
CA ARG A 299 -30.20 2.77 9.52
C ARG A 299 -31.58 2.20 9.22
N PRO A 300 -32.08 1.23 10.01
CA PRO A 300 -33.36 0.57 9.75
C PRO A 300 -34.57 1.50 9.98
N GLU A 301 -34.38 2.65 10.62
CA GLU A 301 -35.45 3.55 11.07
C GLU A 301 -35.82 4.66 10.05
N GLU A 302 -35.12 4.76 8.91
CA GLU A 302 -35.28 5.85 7.92
C GLU A 302 -35.99 5.42 6.61
N GLY A 303 -36.53 4.20 6.54
CA GLY A 303 -37.17 3.62 5.35
C GLY A 303 -38.65 3.31 5.49
#